data_AF-A0A2E4REP2-F1
#
_entry.id   AF-A0A2E4REP2-F1
#
_cell.length_a   1.000
_cell.length_b   1.000
_cell.length_c   1.000
_cell.angle_alpha   90.00
_cell.angle_beta   90.00
_cell.angle_gamma   90.00
#
_symmetry.space_group_name_H-M   'P 1'
#
loop_
_entity.id
_entity.type
_entity.pdbx_description
1 polymer ?
#
loop_
_entity_poly.entity_id
_entity_poly.type
_entity_poly.pdbx_seq_one_letter_code
_entity_poly.pdbx_strand_id
1 'polypeptide(L)'
;MRLLICVLFPLFSFTQHANDLNNLSNDVIWVTESKEYKMLCQQIYNTATKQLKKQCKKNSNPVIIMDIDETVLDNSKYQVDLHIQNTSFNSKSWNNFVEEEISELVPGAKKFILAYKKYSNAKIIYISNRDASTLESTKSNMKKLGIFFEDDIFLLRENKSDSKIIRRQEVLDGNHRMKNYGPQSVIAYFGDAIGDFPKDKKYQFAKNKFLFPNPMYGEWKK
;
A
#
# COMPACT_ATOMS: atom_id res chain seq x y z
N MET A 1 53.65 22.18 -37.09
CA MET A 1 52.60 22.88 -36.29
C MET A 1 51.44 21.92 -36.10
N ARG A 2 51.42 21.15 -34.99
CA ARG A 2 50.33 20.20 -34.68
C ARG A 2 49.39 20.88 -33.68
N LEU A 3 48.14 21.08 -34.08
CA LEU A 3 47.08 21.64 -33.24
C LEU A 3 46.55 20.52 -32.32
N LEU A 4 46.72 20.66 -31.00
CA LEU A 4 46.08 19.80 -30.01
C LEU A 4 44.67 20.36 -29.75
N ILE A 5 43.63 19.59 -30.08
CA ILE A 5 42.25 19.91 -29.70
C ILE A 5 41.98 19.25 -28.34
N CYS A 6 41.97 20.04 -27.27
CA CYS A 6 41.47 19.61 -25.98
C CYS A 6 39.93 19.59 -26.03
N VAL A 7 39.36 18.38 -26.07
CA VAL A 7 37.92 18.17 -25.83
C VAL A 7 37.71 18.26 -24.33
N LEU A 8 37.20 19.39 -23.85
CA LEU A 8 36.67 19.50 -22.48
C LEU A 8 35.37 18.69 -22.41
N PHE A 9 35.40 17.57 -21.71
CA PHE A 9 34.17 16.91 -21.25
C PHE A 9 33.57 17.75 -20.11
N PRO A 10 32.28 18.13 -20.17
CA PRO A 10 31.64 18.80 -19.05
C PRO A 10 31.41 17.76 -17.93
N LEU A 11 32.14 17.89 -16.84
CA LEU A 11 31.84 17.26 -15.55
C LEU A 11 30.67 18.02 -14.90
N PHE A 12 29.45 17.69 -15.31
CA PHE A 12 28.17 18.07 -14.69
C PHE A 12 27.33 16.77 -14.69
N SER A 13 26.75 16.21 -13.62
CA SER A 13 26.30 16.74 -12.33
C SER A 13 26.15 15.57 -11.32
N PHE A 14 27.24 15.02 -10.79
CA PHE A 14 27.13 13.98 -9.73
C PHE A 14 27.00 14.56 -8.31
N THR A 15 27.39 15.81 -8.11
CA THR A 15 27.45 16.45 -6.78
C THR A 15 26.09 16.96 -6.29
N GLN A 16 25.18 17.33 -7.19
CA GLN A 16 23.88 17.90 -6.83
C GLN A 16 22.90 16.83 -6.33
N HIS A 17 22.88 15.65 -6.98
CA HIS A 17 22.01 14.54 -6.60
C HIS A 17 22.33 13.96 -5.20
N ALA A 18 23.61 13.95 -4.81
CA ALA A 18 24.03 13.49 -3.48
C ALA A 18 23.66 14.48 -2.36
N ASN A 19 23.57 15.78 -2.67
CA ASN A 19 23.14 16.80 -1.70
C ASN A 19 21.61 16.82 -1.49
N ASP A 20 20.82 16.47 -2.50
CA ASP A 20 19.35 16.45 -2.39
C ASP A 20 18.83 15.26 -1.56
N LEU A 21 19.51 14.11 -1.58
CA LEU A 21 19.20 12.98 -0.68
C LEU A 21 19.51 13.29 0.79
N ASN A 22 20.46 14.19 1.07
CA ASN A 22 20.85 14.57 2.42
C ASN A 22 19.86 15.51 3.12
N ASN A 23 18.79 15.94 2.45
CA ASN A 23 17.83 16.92 3.00
C ASN A 23 16.39 16.40 3.11
N LEU A 24 16.17 15.09 2.91
CA LEU A 24 14.86 14.47 3.08
C LEU A 24 14.27 14.79 4.47
N SER A 25 12.96 14.96 4.52
CA SER A 25 12.26 15.20 5.78
C SER A 25 12.29 13.94 6.68
N ASN A 26 12.28 14.15 7.99
CA ASN A 26 12.45 13.07 8.98
C ASN A 26 11.40 11.96 8.85
N ASP A 27 10.19 12.29 8.42
CA ASP A 27 9.10 11.34 8.13
C ASP A 27 9.44 10.40 6.98
N VAL A 28 9.98 10.92 5.88
CA VAL A 28 10.43 10.13 4.72
C VAL A 28 11.64 9.28 5.10
N ILE A 29 12.65 9.87 5.73
CA ILE A 29 13.84 9.14 6.22
C ILE A 29 13.44 8.01 7.17
N TRP A 30 12.47 8.26 8.05
CA TRP A 30 12.01 7.23 8.99
C TRP A 30 11.37 6.05 8.27
N VAL A 31 10.60 6.27 7.19
CA VAL A 31 10.02 5.17 6.40
C VAL A 31 11.08 4.45 5.54
N THR A 32 11.95 5.20 4.85
CA THR A 32 12.87 4.60 3.87
C THR A 32 14.11 3.97 4.51
N GLU A 33 14.65 4.56 5.57
CA GLU A 33 15.95 4.18 6.14
C GLU A 33 15.87 3.51 7.51
N SER A 34 14.81 3.76 8.30
CA SER A 34 14.80 3.29 9.69
C SER A 34 14.56 1.78 9.79
N LYS A 35 15.28 1.15 10.71
CA LYS A 35 15.03 -0.25 11.07
C LYS A 35 13.73 -0.38 11.87
N GLU A 36 13.36 0.67 12.60
CA GLU A 36 12.16 0.79 13.40
C GLU A 36 10.90 0.60 12.55
N TYR A 37 10.76 1.33 11.44
CA TYR A 37 9.65 1.17 10.50
C TYR A 37 9.55 -0.28 10.02
N LYS A 38 10.67 -0.85 9.55
CA LYS A 38 10.72 -2.24 9.09
C LYS A 38 10.29 -3.23 10.18
N MET A 39 10.76 -3.06 11.41
CA MET A 39 10.40 -3.92 12.53
C MET A 39 8.93 -3.76 12.94
N LEU A 40 8.39 -2.54 12.92
CA LEU A 40 6.98 -2.27 13.23
C LEU A 40 6.05 -2.92 12.22
N CYS A 41 6.28 -2.74 10.92
CA CYS A 41 5.48 -3.37 9.86
C CYS A 41 5.51 -4.90 9.97
N GLN A 42 6.69 -5.49 10.20
CA GLN A 42 6.82 -6.92 10.43
C GLN A 42 6.10 -7.38 11.71
N GLN A 43 6.19 -6.61 12.79
CA GLN A 43 5.50 -6.90 14.05
C GLN A 43 3.98 -6.92 13.86
N ILE A 44 3.43 -5.94 13.13
CA ILE A 44 2.00 -5.84 12.82
C ILE A 44 1.54 -7.08 12.05
N TYR A 45 2.25 -7.44 10.97
CA TYR A 45 1.93 -8.62 10.18
C TYR A 45 2.07 -9.93 10.96
N ASN A 46 3.13 -10.09 11.77
CA ASN A 46 3.29 -11.25 12.64
C ASN A 46 2.17 -11.35 13.69
N THR A 47 1.76 -10.21 14.24
CA THR A 47 0.63 -10.15 15.19
C THR A 47 -0.65 -10.56 14.49
N ALA A 48 -0.91 -10.07 13.29
CA ALA A 48 -2.06 -10.45 12.50
C ALA A 48 -2.10 -11.95 12.21
N THR A 49 -0.98 -12.55 11.78
CA THR A 49 -0.89 -14.00 11.59
C THR A 49 -1.29 -14.77 12.85
N LYS A 50 -0.82 -14.34 14.03
CA LYS A 50 -1.14 -14.99 15.31
C LYS A 50 -2.61 -14.86 15.67
N GLN A 51 -3.17 -13.65 15.59
CA GLN A 51 -4.56 -13.37 15.96
C GLN A 51 -5.56 -14.09 15.06
N LEU A 52 -5.30 -14.12 13.75
CA LEU A 52 -6.24 -14.67 12.77
C LEU A 52 -6.18 -16.21 12.69
N LYS A 53 -5.11 -16.85 13.17
CA LYS A 53 -4.89 -18.30 13.07
C LYS A 53 -6.11 -19.13 13.50
N LYS A 54 -6.74 -18.80 14.63
CA LYS A 54 -7.90 -19.56 15.12
C LYS A 54 -9.12 -19.36 14.24
N GLN A 55 -9.35 -18.14 13.77
CA GLN A 55 -10.51 -17.80 12.93
C GLN A 55 -10.37 -18.41 11.53
N CYS A 56 -9.19 -18.34 10.92
CA CYS A 56 -8.93 -18.95 9.61
C CYS A 56 -8.99 -20.48 9.62
N LYS A 57 -8.74 -21.14 10.76
CA LYS A 57 -8.90 -22.60 10.89
C LYS A 57 -10.35 -23.05 11.07
N LYS A 58 -11.21 -22.18 11.59
CA LYS A 58 -12.62 -22.49 11.88
C LYS A 58 -13.56 -22.05 10.77
N ASN A 59 -13.20 -20.99 10.05
CA ASN A 59 -13.96 -20.44 8.93
C ASN A 59 -13.42 -21.06 7.63
N SER A 60 -14.29 -21.71 6.86
CA SER A 60 -13.93 -22.29 5.56
C SER A 60 -13.75 -21.25 4.45
N ASN A 61 -14.11 -19.97 4.69
CA ASN A 61 -13.99 -18.86 3.76
C ASN A 61 -13.58 -17.55 4.51
N PRO A 62 -12.38 -17.47 5.12
CA PRO A 62 -11.98 -16.25 5.82
C PRO A 62 -11.75 -15.12 4.81
N VAL A 63 -12.31 -13.93 5.10
CA VAL A 63 -12.15 -12.73 4.26
C VAL A 63 -11.52 -11.62 5.06
N ILE A 64 -10.43 -11.03 4.56
CA ILE A 64 -9.83 -9.82 5.12
C ILE A 64 -9.94 -8.66 4.13
N ILE A 65 -9.96 -7.44 4.66
CA ILE A 65 -9.83 -6.23 3.86
C ILE A 65 -8.46 -5.61 4.12
N MET A 66 -7.76 -5.24 3.05
CA MET A 66 -6.49 -4.54 3.14
C MET A 66 -6.56 -3.23 2.33
N ASP A 67 -6.05 -2.15 2.90
CA ASP A 67 -5.58 -1.04 2.07
C ASP A 67 -4.34 -1.46 1.24
N ILE A 68 -4.02 -0.70 0.19
CA ILE A 68 -2.88 -0.96 -0.68
C ILE A 68 -1.67 -0.09 -0.31
N ASP A 69 -1.81 1.22 -0.27
CA ASP A 69 -0.68 2.15 -0.25
C ASP A 69 -0.17 2.32 1.18
N GLU A 70 1.14 2.13 1.43
CA GLU A 70 1.75 2.16 2.77
C GLU A 70 1.23 1.08 3.73
N THR A 71 0.38 0.17 3.24
CA THR A 71 -0.09 -1.03 3.92
C THR A 71 0.47 -2.31 3.27
N VAL A 72 0.34 -2.44 1.95
CA VAL A 72 0.81 -3.59 1.15
C VAL A 72 1.95 -3.18 0.24
N LEU A 73 1.76 -2.12 -0.53
CA LEU A 73 2.73 -1.55 -1.44
C LEU A 73 3.41 -0.34 -0.78
N ASP A 74 4.74 -0.33 -0.85
CA ASP A 74 5.55 0.79 -0.39
C ASP A 74 5.74 1.76 -1.57
N ASN A 75 5.24 2.97 -1.40
CA ASN A 75 5.29 4.04 -2.39
C ASN A 75 6.18 5.20 -1.92
N SER A 76 7.01 5.00 -0.89
CA SER A 76 7.89 6.02 -0.32
C SER A 76 8.81 6.65 -1.37
N LYS A 77 9.18 5.91 -2.43
CA LYS A 77 9.92 6.45 -3.58
C LYS A 77 9.23 7.67 -4.21
N TYR A 78 7.89 7.66 -4.32
CA TYR A 78 7.16 8.82 -4.82
C TYR A 78 7.31 10.03 -3.89
N GLN A 79 7.33 9.83 -2.56
CA GLN A 79 7.57 10.90 -1.59
C GLN A 79 8.99 11.45 -1.68
N VAL A 80 9.99 10.58 -1.89
CA VAL A 80 11.37 10.97 -2.16
C VAL A 80 11.45 11.81 -3.43
N ASP A 81 10.80 11.39 -4.52
CA ASP A 81 10.79 12.12 -5.79
C ASP A 81 10.12 13.49 -5.67
N LEU A 82 8.99 13.59 -4.96
CA LEU A 82 8.35 14.87 -4.66
C LEU A 82 9.29 15.82 -3.90
N HIS A 83 10.01 15.28 -2.92
CA HIS A 83 10.96 16.06 -2.11
C HIS A 83 12.13 16.57 -2.97
N ILE A 84 12.78 15.69 -3.73
CA ILE A 84 13.92 16.04 -4.60
C ILE A 84 13.50 17.08 -5.64
N GLN A 85 12.30 16.94 -6.22
CA GLN A 85 11.79 17.87 -7.22
C GLN A 85 11.20 19.15 -6.61
N ASN A 86 11.12 19.26 -5.28
CA ASN A 86 10.43 20.32 -4.55
C ASN A 86 9.01 20.57 -5.09
N THR A 87 8.27 19.48 -5.31
CA THR A 87 6.88 19.48 -5.79
C THR A 87 5.94 18.94 -4.72
N SER A 88 4.64 19.09 -4.94
CA SER A 88 3.60 18.58 -4.06
C SER A 88 2.81 17.48 -4.75
N PHE A 89 2.13 16.66 -3.94
CA PHE A 89 1.22 15.64 -4.44
C PHE A 89 0.26 16.19 -5.50
N ASN A 90 0.15 15.46 -6.60
CA ASN A 90 -0.82 15.71 -7.64
C ASN A 90 -1.31 14.37 -8.21
N SER A 91 -2.63 14.23 -8.38
CA SER A 91 -3.24 12.97 -8.83
C SER A 91 -2.69 12.49 -10.17
N LYS A 92 -2.36 13.40 -11.10
CA LYS A 92 -1.79 13.01 -12.40
C LYS A 92 -0.40 12.38 -12.26
N SER A 93 0.51 13.02 -11.52
CA SER A 93 1.85 12.46 -11.28
C SER A 93 1.79 11.18 -10.45
N TRP A 94 0.83 11.09 -9.52
CA TRP A 94 0.62 9.86 -8.76
C TRP A 94 0.16 8.70 -9.63
N ASN A 95 -0.82 8.92 -10.53
CA ASN A 95 -1.28 7.88 -11.44
C ASN A 95 -0.14 7.43 -12.37
N ASN A 96 0.68 8.36 -12.88
CA ASN A 96 1.87 8.01 -13.65
C ASN A 96 2.84 7.12 -12.84
N PHE A 97 3.11 7.46 -11.57
CA PHE A 97 3.95 6.62 -10.71
C PHE A 97 3.37 5.21 -10.50
N VAL A 98 2.05 5.09 -10.35
CA VAL A 98 1.39 3.78 -10.26
C VAL A 98 1.53 2.97 -11.55
N GLU A 99 1.45 3.64 -12.71
CA GLU A 99 1.60 3.05 -14.04
C GLU A 99 3.04 2.60 -14.34
N GLU A 100 4.03 3.14 -13.64
CA GLU A 100 5.42 2.66 -13.72
C GLU A 100 5.60 1.27 -13.08
N GLU A 101 4.69 0.87 -12.18
CA GLU A 101 4.67 -0.44 -11.53
C GLU A 101 5.98 -0.77 -10.78
N ILE A 102 6.57 0.26 -10.17
CA ILE A 102 7.84 0.21 -9.43
C ILE A 102 7.67 0.23 -7.91
N SER A 103 6.43 0.21 -7.39
CA SER A 103 6.20 0.14 -5.95
C SER A 103 6.80 -1.15 -5.38
N GLU A 104 7.37 -1.05 -4.18
CA GLU A 104 7.93 -2.20 -3.46
C GLU A 104 6.90 -2.77 -2.46
N LEU A 105 7.33 -3.68 -1.59
CA LEU A 105 6.47 -4.27 -0.58
C LEU A 105 6.72 -3.67 0.79
N VAL A 106 5.64 -3.29 1.47
CA VAL A 106 5.70 -2.97 2.90
C VAL A 106 6.29 -4.17 3.65
N PRO A 107 7.27 -3.97 4.56
CA PRO A 107 7.97 -5.08 5.20
C PRO A 107 7.05 -6.08 5.89
N GLY A 108 7.11 -7.34 5.45
CA GLY A 108 6.30 -8.45 5.97
C GLY A 108 5.03 -8.76 5.18
N ALA A 109 4.57 -7.87 4.29
CA ALA A 109 3.33 -8.03 3.52
C ALA A 109 3.31 -9.35 2.73
N LYS A 110 4.33 -9.61 1.92
CA LYS A 110 4.43 -10.86 1.14
C LYS A 110 4.38 -12.11 2.00
N LYS A 111 5.13 -12.14 3.11
CA LYS A 111 5.10 -13.30 4.02
C LYS A 111 3.71 -13.52 4.60
N PHE A 112 3.03 -12.45 5.01
CA PHE A 112 1.67 -12.52 5.54
C PHE A 112 0.67 -13.00 4.48
N ILE A 113 0.64 -12.36 3.31
CA ILE A 113 -0.28 -12.68 2.21
C ILE A 113 -0.12 -14.15 1.79
N LEU A 114 1.11 -14.60 1.51
CA LEU A 114 1.38 -15.98 1.13
C LEU A 114 0.98 -16.98 2.23
N ALA A 115 1.13 -16.62 3.51
CA ALA A 115 0.70 -17.48 4.61
C ALA A 115 -0.83 -17.49 4.78
N TYR A 116 -1.49 -16.35 4.56
CA TYR A 116 -2.94 -16.21 4.66
C TYR A 116 -3.65 -16.97 3.54
N LYS A 117 -3.15 -16.88 2.30
CA LYS A 117 -3.71 -17.57 1.13
C LYS A 117 -3.56 -19.10 1.16
N LYS A 118 -2.85 -19.66 2.15
CA LYS A 118 -2.81 -21.12 2.40
C LYS A 118 -4.06 -21.65 3.12
N TYR A 119 -4.86 -20.78 3.75
CA TYR A 119 -6.13 -21.21 4.34
C TYR A 119 -7.16 -21.45 3.24
N SER A 120 -8.01 -22.45 3.44
CA SER A 120 -9.04 -22.82 2.46
C SER A 120 -9.93 -21.61 2.14
N ASN A 121 -10.10 -21.34 0.84
CA ASN A 121 -10.90 -20.25 0.27
C ASN A 121 -10.66 -18.87 0.92
N ALA A 122 -9.44 -18.62 1.41
CA ALA A 122 -9.09 -17.35 2.02
C ALA A 122 -9.04 -16.24 0.96
N LYS A 123 -9.90 -15.24 1.12
CA LYS A 123 -10.00 -14.09 0.20
C LYS A 123 -9.40 -12.84 0.81
N ILE A 124 -8.75 -12.06 -0.04
CA ILE A 124 -8.29 -10.71 0.29
C ILE A 124 -9.06 -9.75 -0.61
N ILE A 125 -9.66 -8.74 0.00
CA ILE A 125 -10.32 -7.64 -0.69
C ILE A 125 -9.48 -6.38 -0.48
N TYR A 126 -8.94 -5.84 -1.55
CA TYR A 126 -8.18 -4.60 -1.52
C TYR A 126 -9.11 -3.40 -1.71
N ILE A 127 -9.17 -2.51 -0.73
CA ILE A 127 -9.92 -1.24 -0.80
C ILE A 127 -8.92 -0.09 -0.73
N SER A 128 -8.61 0.53 -1.87
CA SER A 128 -7.61 1.61 -1.99
C SER A 128 -8.16 2.85 -2.68
N ASN A 129 -7.64 4.02 -2.31
CA ASN A 129 -7.99 5.29 -2.96
C ASN A 129 -7.20 5.58 -4.24
N ARG A 130 -6.40 4.63 -4.74
CA ARG A 130 -5.92 4.66 -6.13
C ARG A 130 -7.08 4.86 -7.08
N ASP A 131 -6.82 5.57 -8.16
CA ASP A 131 -7.79 5.79 -9.23
C ASP A 131 -8.16 4.45 -9.87
N ALA A 132 -9.45 4.21 -10.12
CA ALA A 132 -9.92 3.00 -10.78
C ALA A 132 -9.26 2.76 -12.15
N SER A 133 -8.83 3.81 -12.85
CA SER A 133 -8.08 3.68 -14.11
C SER A 133 -6.74 2.95 -13.96
N THR A 134 -6.15 2.97 -12.76
CA THR A 134 -4.83 2.37 -12.46
C THR A 134 -4.91 0.91 -12.00
N LEU A 135 -6.09 0.28 -12.10
CA LEU A 135 -6.32 -1.08 -11.61
C LEU A 135 -5.37 -2.11 -12.20
N GLU A 136 -5.18 -2.09 -13.52
CA GLU A 136 -4.37 -3.10 -14.20
C GLU A 136 -2.88 -2.94 -13.87
N SER A 137 -2.37 -1.72 -13.79
CA SER A 137 -1.00 -1.46 -13.33
C SER A 137 -0.81 -1.87 -11.86
N THR A 138 -1.80 -1.61 -11.00
CA THR A 138 -1.75 -2.08 -9.61
C THR A 138 -1.66 -3.61 -9.53
N LYS A 139 -2.50 -4.33 -10.27
CA LYS A 139 -2.43 -5.81 -10.34
C LYS A 139 -1.11 -6.27 -10.92
N SER A 140 -0.63 -5.64 -11.99
CA SER A 140 0.64 -5.99 -12.64
C SER A 140 1.83 -5.81 -11.68
N ASN A 141 1.88 -4.71 -10.93
CA ASN A 141 2.88 -4.49 -9.90
C ASN A 141 2.82 -5.61 -8.83
N MET A 142 1.63 -5.98 -8.36
CA MET A 142 1.45 -7.05 -7.38
C MET A 142 1.82 -8.44 -7.93
N LYS A 143 1.62 -8.68 -9.24
CA LYS A 143 2.08 -9.88 -9.96
C LYS A 143 3.60 -9.94 -9.97
N LYS A 144 4.29 -8.85 -10.36
CA LYS A 144 5.76 -8.73 -10.33
C LYS A 144 6.33 -9.01 -8.93
N LEU A 145 5.64 -8.54 -7.90
CA LEU A 145 6.02 -8.76 -6.49
C LEU A 145 5.67 -10.17 -5.96
N GLY A 146 4.91 -10.96 -6.72
CA GLY A 146 4.54 -12.33 -6.37
C GLY A 146 3.54 -12.43 -5.22
N ILE A 147 2.60 -11.49 -5.13
CA ILE A 147 1.54 -11.45 -4.10
C ILE A 147 0.13 -11.37 -4.69
N PHE A 148 -0.01 -11.37 -6.02
CA PHE A 148 -1.30 -11.38 -6.70
C PHE A 148 -1.90 -12.79 -6.75
N PHE A 149 -3.20 -12.90 -6.47
CA PHE A 149 -3.99 -14.12 -6.65
C PHE A 149 -5.26 -13.81 -7.46
N GLU A 150 -5.67 -14.75 -8.31
CA GLU A 150 -6.81 -14.55 -9.23
C GLU A 150 -8.15 -14.32 -8.53
N ASP A 151 -8.31 -14.83 -7.30
CA ASP A 151 -9.50 -14.68 -6.48
C ASP A 151 -9.46 -13.44 -5.55
N ASP A 152 -8.40 -12.63 -5.64
CA ASP A 152 -8.35 -11.34 -4.96
C ASP A 152 -9.33 -10.34 -5.60
N ILE A 153 -9.96 -9.50 -4.78
CA ILE A 153 -10.97 -8.54 -5.23
C ILE A 153 -10.45 -7.13 -5.01
N PHE A 154 -10.56 -6.27 -6.02
CA PHE A 154 -10.04 -4.90 -5.98
C PHE A 154 -11.18 -3.89 -6.10
N LEU A 155 -11.33 -3.04 -5.08
CA LEU A 155 -12.30 -1.95 -5.02
C LEU A 155 -11.53 -0.62 -4.95
N LEU A 156 -11.03 -0.19 -6.11
CA LEU A 156 -10.38 1.11 -6.29
C LEU A 156 -11.41 2.25 -6.35
N ARG A 157 -10.94 3.49 -6.22
CA ARG A 157 -11.80 4.66 -6.14
C ARG A 157 -12.19 5.15 -7.54
N GLU A 158 -13.49 5.15 -7.83
CA GLU A 158 -14.02 5.63 -9.12
C GLU A 158 -14.04 7.15 -9.22
N ASN A 159 -14.30 7.85 -8.11
CA ASN A 159 -14.35 9.30 -8.04
C ASN A 159 -14.26 9.78 -6.57
N LYS A 160 -14.27 11.10 -6.34
CA LYS A 160 -14.13 11.68 -5.00
C LYS A 160 -15.25 11.28 -4.03
N SER A 161 -16.47 11.03 -4.52
CA SER A 161 -17.59 10.56 -3.69
C SER A 161 -17.54 9.07 -3.37
N ASP A 162 -16.77 8.26 -4.11
CA ASP A 162 -16.59 6.83 -3.86
C ASP A 162 -15.66 6.56 -2.65
N SER A 163 -16.18 6.85 -1.46
CA SER A 163 -15.43 6.69 -0.21
C SER A 163 -15.20 5.22 0.15
N LYS A 164 -14.17 4.95 0.96
CA LYS A 164 -13.95 3.60 1.51
C LYS A 164 -15.11 3.11 2.38
N ILE A 165 -15.95 4.01 2.91
CA ILE A 165 -17.16 3.63 3.65
C ILE A 165 -18.16 2.96 2.71
N ILE A 166 -18.42 3.56 1.54
CA ILE A 166 -19.31 3.01 0.51
C ILE A 166 -18.78 1.65 0.05
N ARG A 167 -17.50 1.57 -0.32
CA ARG A 167 -16.87 0.31 -0.76
C ARG A 167 -16.90 -0.79 0.30
N ARG A 168 -16.70 -0.47 1.58
CA ARG A 168 -16.88 -1.44 2.65
C ARG A 168 -18.33 -1.90 2.77
N GLN A 169 -19.30 -1.01 2.59
CA GLN A 169 -20.71 -1.36 2.60
C GLN A 169 -21.05 -2.31 1.44
N GLU A 170 -20.49 -2.09 0.24
CA GLU A 170 -20.65 -3.02 -0.89
C GLU A 170 -20.16 -4.43 -0.57
N VAL A 171 -19.03 -4.56 0.14
CA VAL A 171 -18.51 -5.84 0.61
C VAL A 171 -19.45 -6.51 1.61
N LEU A 172 -20.01 -5.76 2.55
CA LEU A 172 -20.88 -6.30 3.58
C LEU A 172 -22.25 -6.71 3.05
N ASP A 173 -22.81 -5.93 2.11
CA ASP A 173 -24.14 -6.18 1.54
C ASP A 173 -24.10 -7.12 0.33
N GLY A 174 -22.94 -7.25 -0.33
CA GLY A 174 -22.83 -8.03 -1.55
C GLY A 174 -23.53 -7.39 -2.74
N ASN A 175 -23.54 -6.07 -2.81
CA ASN A 175 -24.19 -5.30 -3.88
C ASN A 175 -23.16 -4.57 -4.76
N HIS A 176 -23.61 -3.87 -5.79
CA HIS A 176 -22.74 -3.13 -6.73
C HIS A 176 -21.57 -3.98 -7.24
N ARG A 177 -20.31 -3.58 -6.98
CA ARG A 177 -19.10 -4.30 -7.41
C ARG A 177 -19.01 -5.71 -6.81
N MET A 178 -19.72 -5.95 -5.71
CA MET A 178 -19.75 -7.22 -4.98
C MET A 178 -20.93 -8.12 -5.33
N LYS A 179 -21.80 -7.73 -6.28
CA LYS A 179 -23.01 -8.48 -6.68
C LYS A 179 -22.75 -9.95 -7.01
N ASN A 180 -21.67 -10.23 -7.73
CA ASN A 180 -21.32 -11.61 -8.13
C ASN A 180 -20.60 -12.40 -7.03
N TYR A 181 -20.18 -11.74 -5.96
CA TYR A 181 -19.50 -12.36 -4.83
C TYR A 181 -20.44 -12.59 -3.65
N GLY A 182 -21.52 -11.81 -3.56
CA GLY A 182 -22.45 -11.80 -2.43
C GLY A 182 -21.85 -11.13 -1.19
N PRO A 183 -22.61 -11.06 -0.09
CA PRO A 183 -22.17 -10.42 1.15
C PRO A 183 -21.01 -11.20 1.77
N GLN A 184 -19.99 -10.49 2.25
CA GLN A 184 -18.80 -11.10 2.85
C GLN A 184 -18.74 -10.85 4.36
N SER A 185 -18.38 -11.91 5.11
CA SER A 185 -18.07 -11.80 6.54
C SER A 185 -16.59 -11.48 6.74
N VAL A 186 -16.27 -10.20 6.93
CA VAL A 186 -14.89 -9.73 7.09
C VAL A 186 -14.38 -10.02 8.50
N ILE A 187 -13.21 -10.65 8.58
CA ILE A 187 -12.61 -11.06 9.86
C ILE A 187 -11.57 -10.09 10.38
N ALA A 188 -10.93 -9.31 9.51
CA ALA A 188 -9.96 -8.29 9.88
C ALA A 188 -9.74 -7.23 8.79
N TYR A 189 -9.19 -6.09 9.23
CA TYR A 189 -8.87 -4.92 8.42
C TYR A 189 -7.41 -4.51 8.63
N PHE A 190 -6.76 -4.10 7.55
CA PHE A 190 -5.39 -3.60 7.51
C PHE A 190 -5.37 -2.24 6.81
N GLY A 191 -4.61 -1.29 7.34
CA GLY A 191 -4.52 0.05 6.79
C GLY A 191 -3.51 0.92 7.52
N ASP A 192 -3.04 1.98 6.90
CA ASP A 192 -2.15 2.99 7.50
C ASP A 192 -2.93 4.21 8.02
N ALA A 193 -4.20 4.36 7.62
CA ALA A 193 -5.06 5.46 8.03
C ALA A 193 -6.30 4.98 8.82
N ILE A 194 -6.77 5.81 9.77
CA ILE A 194 -8.00 5.53 10.54
C ILE A 194 -9.22 5.33 9.62
N GLY A 195 -9.24 5.99 8.46
CA GLY A 195 -10.30 5.86 7.44
C GLY A 195 -10.42 4.46 6.82
N ASP A 196 -9.41 3.59 6.99
CA ASP A 196 -9.38 2.22 6.45
C ASP A 196 -10.18 1.24 7.31
N PHE A 197 -10.45 1.63 8.56
CA PHE A 197 -11.09 0.77 9.54
C PHE A 197 -12.59 1.08 9.68
N PRO A 198 -13.43 0.06 9.94
CA PRO A 198 -14.83 0.28 10.26
C PRO A 198 -14.98 0.90 11.66
N LYS A 199 -16.02 1.71 11.85
CA LYS A 199 -16.39 2.26 13.16
C LYS A 199 -17.03 1.22 14.10
N ASP A 200 -17.34 0.03 13.60
CA ASP A 200 -17.89 -1.08 14.38
C ASP A 200 -16.94 -1.48 15.53
N LYS A 201 -17.48 -1.48 16.76
CA LYS A 201 -16.78 -1.74 18.02
C LYS A 201 -16.36 -3.20 18.20
N LYS A 202 -16.94 -4.15 17.43
CA LYS A 202 -16.49 -5.56 17.45
C LYS A 202 -15.06 -5.73 16.94
N TYR A 203 -14.58 -4.75 16.16
CA TYR A 203 -13.21 -4.72 15.68
C TYR A 203 -12.34 -3.82 16.55
N GLN A 204 -11.21 -4.36 17.01
CA GLN A 204 -10.26 -3.76 17.95
C GLN A 204 -8.85 -3.76 17.36
N PHE A 205 -8.12 -2.67 17.60
CA PHE A 205 -6.70 -2.59 17.25
C PHE A 205 -5.91 -3.71 17.92
N ALA A 206 -4.89 -4.18 17.21
CA ALA A 206 -4.04 -5.32 17.58
C ALA A 206 -4.73 -6.69 17.66
N LYS A 207 -6.06 -6.78 17.46
CA LYS A 207 -6.80 -8.06 17.37
C LYS A 207 -7.28 -8.36 15.95
N ASN A 208 -7.97 -7.41 15.33
CA ASN A 208 -8.53 -7.54 13.98
C ASN A 208 -8.60 -6.20 13.23
N LYS A 209 -8.04 -5.13 13.80
CA LYS A 209 -7.61 -3.91 13.11
C LYS A 209 -6.10 -3.81 13.24
N PHE A 210 -5.39 -3.77 12.11
CA PHE A 210 -3.93 -3.71 12.06
C PHE A 210 -3.50 -2.42 11.38
N LEU A 211 -3.11 -1.44 12.22
CA LEU A 211 -2.72 -0.09 11.79
C LEU A 211 -1.22 -0.03 11.50
N PHE A 212 -0.85 0.44 10.32
CA PHE A 212 0.52 0.67 9.89
C PHE A 212 0.95 2.12 10.14
N PRO A 213 2.24 2.36 10.46
CA PRO A 213 2.75 3.71 10.65
C PRO A 213 3.02 4.36 9.29
N ASN A 214 2.33 5.46 9.00
CA ASN A 214 2.62 6.33 7.87
C ASN A 214 2.73 7.79 8.33
N PRO A 215 3.94 8.27 8.64
CA PRO A 215 4.17 9.66 9.01
C PRO A 215 4.38 10.59 7.80
N MET A 216 4.49 10.06 6.57
CA MET A 216 4.80 10.86 5.37
C MET A 216 3.58 11.66 4.91
N TYR A 217 2.39 11.07 5.01
CA TYR A 217 1.14 11.70 4.59
C TYR A 217 -0.08 11.04 5.25
N GLY A 218 -1.24 11.69 5.12
CA GLY A 218 -2.52 11.13 5.57
C GLY A 218 -3.51 12.20 6.03
N GLU A 219 -4.73 11.78 6.32
CA GLU A 219 -5.78 12.69 6.82
C GLU A 219 -5.44 13.31 8.19
N TRP A 220 -4.49 12.74 8.93
CA TRP A 220 -4.02 13.26 10.22
C TRP A 220 -3.28 14.60 10.12
N LYS A 221 -2.87 15.02 8.91
CA LYS A 221 -2.23 16.32 8.64
C LYS A 221 -3.23 17.48 8.56
N LYS A 222 -4.54 17.20 8.48
CA LYS A 222 -5.60 18.20 8.29
C LYS A 222 -6.19 18.70 9.61
#